data_AF-A0A5M9QPB6-F1
#
_entry.id   AF-A0A5M9QPB6-F1
#
_cell.length_a   1.000
_cell.length_b   1.000
_cell.length_c   1.000
_cell.angle_alpha   90.00
_cell.angle_beta   90.00
_cell.angle_gamma   90.00
#
_symmetry.space_group_name_H-M   'P 1'
#
loop_
_entity.id
_entity.type
_entity.pdbx_description
1 polymer ?
#
loop_
_entity_poly.entity_id
_entity_poly.type
_entity_poly.pdbx_seq_one_letter_code
_entity_poly.pdbx_strand_id
1 'polypeptide(L)'
;MPPKSKDNLFVKTLEEFKAACWAFFHTQGFWKYFLIAFGLYLLGIISLIRADVYYIDDLNRSIIGYKEWDNFSRYISYYLSTFMHMDTVLADVSPLTQFVAIGFLSFASLILVWSIREVIWKNEESQWDSAEQPYKKRLTALAIIASIPIGLSPYFLEELSFKYDSPYMALSVLFGVLPFVFIHHIRAYIPVAILSSLGMCMTYQASSGVEIILVLFFGFLMFNQTNAGIKKTLTFIGVSFLTYATALGIFKVFIMHPFAHAQAGTSTFPLSELPSGFIGNMQMYLGYLWSDFDWTGIKICFFALMGMFLLSIIYQSKRSKILALLLGVLLLSLGIMLSYGVYLVLAEPLQRPRAFIGIGVWSAAMAIYVVSAWRGWAYKQEDTRQTNSNALVSRPFYARSFFVASAVVVGFFSWSLIVFANAYGNALSQQDKYQTFRLTILLQDLVNVMPKQKSYKDYTFRIKGWITASPVLENSSKHNPLMKRLVKITDGKYWVRTAMKHYGWGDVPEEQPDVVVDAEDFEKLAENPKCNPATAGRLKARVDNIFHLIEVYPECTIIEFKGKDKYPHAFEEELMRQEEEKMKEEKMREEKPQARELKRAKV
;
A
#
# COMPACT_ATOMS: atom_id res chain seq x y z
N MET A 1 -34.93 -41.21 -26.38
CA MET A 1 -34.02 -40.09 -26.08
C MET A 1 -34.54 -39.40 -24.83
N PRO A 2 -33.83 -39.42 -23.69
CA PRO A 2 -34.22 -38.59 -22.55
C PRO A 2 -33.95 -37.12 -22.91
N PRO A 3 -34.73 -36.17 -22.38
CA PRO A 3 -34.56 -34.75 -22.69
C PRO A 3 -33.19 -34.28 -22.18
N LYS A 4 -32.44 -33.58 -23.03
CA LYS A 4 -31.24 -32.83 -22.61
C LYS A 4 -31.68 -31.89 -21.47
N SER A 5 -31.25 -32.22 -20.25
CA SER A 5 -31.34 -31.32 -19.09
C SER A 5 -30.88 -29.93 -19.53
N LYS A 6 -31.77 -28.94 -19.48
CA LYS A 6 -31.39 -27.53 -19.60
C LYS A 6 -30.67 -27.17 -18.31
N ASP A 7 -29.39 -27.53 -18.20
CA ASP A 7 -28.61 -27.19 -17.01
C ASP A 7 -28.63 -25.67 -16.84
N ASN A 8 -29.23 -25.24 -15.72
CA ASN A 8 -29.41 -23.84 -15.34
C ASN A 8 -28.05 -23.12 -15.32
N LEU A 9 -28.01 -21.85 -15.74
CA LEU A 9 -26.81 -21.02 -15.72
C LEU A 9 -26.10 -21.07 -14.36
N PHE A 10 -26.88 -21.06 -13.27
CA PHE A 10 -26.36 -21.18 -11.90
C PHE A 10 -25.57 -22.47 -11.67
N VAL A 11 -26.08 -23.61 -12.16
CA VAL A 11 -25.41 -24.92 -12.01
C VAL A 11 -24.08 -24.92 -12.74
N LYS A 12 -24.04 -24.40 -13.98
CA LYS A 12 -22.80 -24.28 -14.77
C LYS A 12 -21.78 -23.35 -14.12
N THR A 13 -22.24 -22.23 -13.56
CA THR A 13 -21.36 -21.32 -12.80
C THR A 13 -20.77 -22.02 -11.58
N LEU A 14 -21.57 -22.79 -10.85
CA LEU A 14 -21.11 -23.53 -9.67
C LEU A 14 -20.14 -24.66 -10.03
N GLU A 15 -20.36 -25.35 -11.15
CA GLU A 15 -19.43 -26.37 -11.68
C GLU A 15 -18.08 -25.76 -12.06
N GLU A 16 -18.09 -24.66 -12.82
CA GLU A 16 -16.89 -23.91 -13.18
C GLU A 16 -16.13 -23.42 -11.93
N PHE A 17 -16.86 -22.92 -10.93
CA PHE A 17 -16.29 -22.49 -9.65
C PHE A 17 -15.61 -23.66 -8.92
N LYS A 18 -16.32 -24.78 -8.75
CA LYS A 18 -15.80 -25.98 -8.10
C LYS A 18 -14.57 -26.53 -8.82
N ALA A 19 -14.59 -26.58 -10.15
CA ALA A 19 -13.48 -27.08 -10.95
C ALA A 19 -12.21 -26.22 -10.77
N ALA A 20 -12.34 -24.89 -10.85
CA ALA A 20 -11.20 -23.98 -10.69
C ALA A 20 -10.63 -24.03 -9.27
N CYS A 21 -11.49 -24.01 -8.23
CA CYS A 21 -11.08 -24.17 -6.84
C CYS A 21 -10.37 -25.51 -6.60
N TRP A 22 -10.94 -26.61 -7.10
CA TRP A 22 -10.35 -27.93 -6.96
C TRP A 22 -8.96 -27.98 -7.58
N ALA A 23 -8.79 -27.47 -8.81
CA ALA A 23 -7.50 -27.41 -9.50
C ALA A 23 -6.47 -26.55 -8.75
N PHE A 24 -6.90 -25.44 -8.13
CA PHE A 24 -6.01 -24.60 -7.33
C PHE A 24 -5.53 -25.31 -6.06
N PHE A 25 -6.45 -25.77 -5.20
CA PHE A 25 -6.11 -26.37 -3.91
C PHE A 25 -5.42 -27.74 -4.01
N HIS A 26 -5.66 -28.50 -5.09
CA HIS A 26 -4.99 -29.79 -5.34
C HIS A 26 -3.69 -29.66 -6.14
N THR A 27 -3.17 -28.44 -6.32
CA THR A 27 -1.86 -28.23 -6.93
C THR A 27 -0.76 -28.90 -6.09
N GLN A 28 0.16 -29.60 -6.76
CA GLN A 28 1.21 -30.36 -6.08
C GLN A 28 2.04 -29.47 -5.13
N GLY A 29 2.10 -29.87 -3.86
CA GLY A 29 2.86 -29.15 -2.83
C GLY A 29 2.24 -27.83 -2.40
N PHE A 30 0.93 -27.61 -2.62
CA PHE A 30 0.20 -26.40 -2.22
C PHE A 30 0.61 -25.88 -0.83
N TRP A 31 0.44 -26.69 0.21
CA TRP A 31 0.77 -26.32 1.59
C TRP A 31 2.27 -26.11 1.82
N LYS A 32 3.14 -26.85 1.12
CA LYS A 32 4.58 -26.63 1.17
C LYS A 32 4.94 -25.22 0.67
N TYR A 33 4.36 -24.79 -0.45
CA TYR A 33 4.65 -23.48 -1.02
C TYR A 33 3.96 -22.35 -0.25
N PHE A 34 2.78 -22.61 0.33
CA PHE A 34 2.15 -21.71 1.29
C PHE A 34 3.07 -21.44 2.48
N LEU A 35 3.61 -22.50 3.10
CA LEU A 35 4.53 -22.37 4.23
C LEU A 35 5.85 -21.68 3.86
N ILE A 36 6.36 -21.88 2.63
CA ILE A 36 7.52 -21.13 2.12
C ILE A 36 7.19 -19.64 2.00
N ALA A 37 6.04 -19.28 1.40
CA ALA A 37 5.61 -17.88 1.30
C ALA A 37 5.46 -17.25 2.69
N PHE A 38 4.77 -17.95 3.59
CA PHE A 38 4.57 -17.52 4.97
C PHE A 38 5.90 -17.30 5.69
N GLY A 39 6.83 -18.25 5.58
CA GLY A 39 8.16 -18.14 6.18
C GLY A 39 9.00 -16.99 5.62
N LEU A 40 8.90 -16.70 4.31
CA LEU A 40 9.58 -15.55 3.69
C LEU A 40 8.98 -14.22 4.16
N TYR A 41 7.66 -14.11 4.27
CA TYR A 41 7.03 -12.92 4.83
C TYR A 41 7.41 -12.74 6.31
N LEU A 42 7.36 -13.81 7.10
CA LEU A 42 7.78 -13.79 8.50
C LEU A 42 9.24 -13.33 8.66
N LEU A 43 10.15 -13.84 7.81
CA LEU A 43 11.54 -13.40 7.77
C LEU A 43 11.67 -11.90 7.43
N GLY A 44 10.82 -11.39 6.54
CA GLY A 44 10.77 -9.97 6.19
C GLY A 44 10.30 -9.09 7.35
N ILE A 45 9.28 -9.51 8.10
CA ILE A 45 8.66 -8.70 9.15
C ILE A 45 9.12 -9.00 10.57
N ILE A 46 10.07 -9.92 10.77
CA ILE A 46 10.51 -10.32 12.12
C ILE A 46 11.03 -9.14 12.95
N SER A 47 11.75 -8.21 12.33
CA SER A 47 12.20 -6.99 12.99
C SER A 47 11.07 -6.02 13.32
N LEU A 48 10.00 -6.03 12.51
CA LEU A 48 8.82 -5.18 12.68
C LEU A 48 7.99 -5.69 13.86
N ILE A 49 7.77 -7.01 13.94
CA ILE A 49 7.16 -7.66 15.11
C ILE A 49 7.99 -7.37 16.37
N ARG A 50 9.32 -7.53 16.29
CA ARG A 50 10.23 -7.23 17.39
C ARG A 50 10.26 -5.74 17.77
N ALA A 51 9.89 -4.84 16.86
CA ALA A 51 9.87 -3.41 17.14
C ALA A 51 8.78 -3.07 18.15
N ASP A 52 7.65 -3.79 18.09
CA ASP A 52 6.53 -3.68 19.04
C ASP A 52 6.02 -2.24 19.24
N VAL A 53 5.92 -1.49 18.14
CA VAL A 53 5.55 -0.07 18.15
C VAL A 53 4.06 0.08 17.84
N TYR A 54 3.38 0.96 18.56
CA TYR A 54 2.04 1.42 18.20
C TYR A 54 2.12 2.41 17.03
N TYR A 55 1.85 1.92 15.82
CA TYR A 55 1.99 2.73 14.61
C TYR A 55 0.77 3.64 14.41
N ILE A 56 0.98 4.96 14.53
CA ILE A 56 -0.02 6.01 14.30
C ILE A 56 -1.33 5.74 15.09
N ASP A 57 -2.39 5.32 14.39
CA ASP A 57 -3.73 5.10 14.93
C ASP A 57 -3.75 4.02 16.00
N ASP A 58 -2.82 3.07 15.94
CA ASP A 58 -2.69 1.99 16.91
C ASP A 58 -2.47 2.52 18.34
N LEU A 59 -1.83 3.68 18.51
CA LEU A 59 -1.59 4.23 19.85
C LEU A 59 -2.92 4.61 20.50
N ASN A 60 -3.79 5.32 19.78
CA ASN A 60 -5.10 5.68 20.31
C ASN A 60 -5.98 4.43 20.47
N ARG A 61 -5.95 3.50 19.51
CA ARG A 61 -6.69 2.23 19.61
C ARG A 61 -6.25 1.40 20.81
N SER A 62 -4.97 1.43 21.18
CA SER A 62 -4.47 0.73 22.37
C SER A 62 -5.00 1.28 23.69
N ILE A 63 -5.42 2.55 23.70
CA ILE A 63 -5.89 3.23 24.90
C ILE A 63 -7.42 3.11 25.05
N ILE A 64 -8.17 3.32 23.96
CA ILE A 64 -9.64 3.42 23.99
C ILE A 64 -10.37 2.32 23.22
N GLY A 65 -9.68 1.53 22.38
CA GLY A 65 -10.25 0.35 21.74
C GLY A 65 -11.31 0.58 20.65
N TYR A 66 -11.34 1.76 20.00
CA TYR A 66 -12.29 2.09 18.94
C TYR A 66 -12.04 1.32 17.63
N LYS A 67 -13.08 1.25 16.77
CA LYS A 67 -13.07 0.58 15.47
C LYS A 67 -12.98 1.53 14.28
N GLU A 68 -13.96 2.42 14.11
CA GLU A 68 -14.05 3.47 13.07
C GLU A 68 -13.87 3.04 11.59
N TRP A 69 -13.73 1.74 11.28
CA TRP A 69 -13.65 1.27 9.90
C TRP A 69 -14.94 1.56 9.11
N ASP A 70 -16.08 1.56 9.81
CA ASP A 70 -17.38 1.94 9.27
C ASP A 70 -17.38 3.39 8.78
N ASN A 71 -16.64 4.33 9.38
CA ASN A 71 -16.49 5.71 8.88
C ASN A 71 -15.91 5.75 7.45
N PHE A 72 -15.08 4.77 7.09
CA PHE A 72 -14.53 4.62 5.74
C PHE A 72 -15.33 3.64 4.87
N SER A 73 -16.55 3.28 5.27
CA SER A 73 -17.39 2.26 4.63
C SER A 73 -16.72 0.88 4.53
N ARG A 74 -15.78 0.57 5.44
CA ARG A 74 -15.04 -0.70 5.49
C ARG A 74 -15.73 -1.71 6.40
N TYR A 75 -16.96 -2.07 6.03
CA TYR A 75 -17.82 -2.93 6.85
C TYR A 75 -17.27 -4.34 7.07
N ILE A 76 -16.56 -4.93 6.09
CA ILE A 76 -15.92 -6.24 6.29
C ILE A 76 -14.86 -6.12 7.39
N SER A 77 -14.01 -5.08 7.36
CA SER A 77 -13.01 -4.84 8.41
C SER A 77 -13.68 -4.68 9.78
N TYR A 78 -14.77 -3.90 9.85
CA TYR A 78 -15.53 -3.70 11.08
C TYR A 78 -15.99 -5.04 11.70
N TYR A 79 -16.67 -5.89 10.93
CA TYR A 79 -17.17 -7.17 11.47
C TYR A 79 -16.06 -8.18 11.74
N LEU A 80 -15.06 -8.27 10.86
CA LEU A 80 -13.92 -9.17 11.08
C LEU A 80 -13.04 -8.73 12.25
N SER A 81 -13.03 -7.44 12.62
CA SER A 81 -12.37 -6.97 13.84
C SER A 81 -13.04 -7.47 15.10
N THR A 82 -14.38 -7.52 15.14
CA THR A 82 -15.09 -8.14 16.26
C THR A 82 -14.72 -9.60 16.42
N PHE A 83 -14.63 -10.34 15.31
CA PHE A 83 -14.22 -11.73 15.33
C PHE A 83 -12.75 -11.89 15.73
N MET A 84 -11.84 -11.09 15.18
CA MET A 84 -10.39 -11.20 15.46
C MET A 84 -10.06 -10.93 16.93
N HIS A 85 -10.70 -9.92 17.52
CA HIS A 85 -10.46 -9.51 18.90
C HIS A 85 -11.40 -10.19 19.90
N MET A 86 -12.39 -10.94 19.42
CA MET A 86 -13.48 -11.55 20.21
C MET A 86 -14.25 -10.55 21.09
N ASP A 87 -14.25 -9.26 20.70
CA ASP A 87 -14.89 -8.17 21.45
C ASP A 87 -15.26 -6.99 20.51
N THR A 88 -16.19 -6.16 20.97
CA THR A 88 -16.49 -4.85 20.39
C THR A 88 -15.45 -3.79 20.70
N VAL A 89 -14.76 -3.89 21.84
CA VAL A 89 -13.65 -3.00 22.21
C VAL A 89 -12.33 -3.69 21.85
N LEU A 90 -11.51 -3.02 21.03
CA LEU A 90 -10.28 -3.62 20.52
C LEU A 90 -9.18 -3.67 21.60
N ALA A 91 -8.71 -4.88 21.91
CA ALA A 91 -7.46 -5.08 22.65
C ALA A 91 -6.28 -5.29 21.69
N ASP A 92 -5.05 -4.93 22.10
CA ASP A 92 -3.85 -5.29 21.34
C ASP A 92 -3.63 -6.82 21.41
N VAL A 93 -3.91 -7.51 20.31
CA VAL A 93 -3.67 -8.96 20.14
C VAL A 93 -2.47 -9.25 19.24
N SER A 94 -1.67 -8.23 18.91
CA SER A 94 -0.47 -8.42 18.11
C SER A 94 0.51 -9.40 18.81
N PRO A 95 1.27 -10.21 18.04
CA PRO A 95 1.41 -10.22 16.58
C PRO A 95 0.40 -11.12 15.84
N LEU A 96 -0.69 -11.57 16.48
CA LEU A 96 -1.67 -12.45 15.83
C LEU A 96 -2.21 -11.86 14.52
N THR A 97 -2.56 -10.57 14.54
CA THR A 97 -3.04 -9.82 13.37
C THR A 97 -2.03 -9.84 12.22
N GLN A 98 -0.76 -9.60 12.51
CA GLN A 98 0.32 -9.64 11.52
C GLN A 98 0.52 -11.05 10.95
N PHE A 99 0.38 -12.10 11.77
CA PHE A 99 0.41 -13.50 11.29
C PHE A 99 -0.75 -13.81 10.34
N VAL A 100 -1.95 -13.32 10.65
CA VAL A 100 -3.10 -13.46 9.75
C VAL A 100 -2.88 -12.69 8.46
N ALA A 101 -2.34 -11.47 8.54
CA ALA A 101 -2.01 -10.65 7.36
C ALA A 101 -1.04 -11.37 6.41
N ILE A 102 0.08 -11.90 6.92
CA ILE A 102 1.02 -12.65 6.08
C ILE A 102 0.43 -13.99 5.58
N GLY A 103 -0.56 -14.56 6.28
CA GLY A 103 -1.37 -15.67 5.80
C GLY A 103 -2.15 -15.30 4.52
N PHE A 104 -2.86 -14.17 4.53
CA PHE A 104 -3.55 -13.67 3.33
C PHE A 104 -2.58 -13.33 2.20
N LEU A 105 -1.45 -12.70 2.48
CA LEU A 105 -0.41 -12.41 1.48
C LEU A 105 0.22 -13.67 0.90
N SER A 106 0.33 -14.74 1.70
CA SER A 106 0.77 -16.06 1.24
C SER A 106 -0.23 -16.68 0.27
N PHE A 107 -1.53 -16.60 0.55
CA PHE A 107 -2.56 -17.00 -0.42
C PHE A 107 -2.51 -16.16 -1.69
N ALA A 108 -2.37 -14.83 -1.57
CA ALA A 108 -2.28 -13.94 -2.72
C ALA A 108 -1.07 -14.28 -3.61
N SER A 109 0.07 -14.62 -2.99
CA SER A 109 1.29 -15.09 -3.66
C SER A 109 1.04 -16.39 -4.43
N LEU A 110 0.39 -17.38 -3.81
CA LEU A 110 0.08 -18.66 -4.43
C LEU A 110 -0.88 -18.48 -5.61
N ILE A 111 -1.93 -17.67 -5.45
CA ILE A 111 -2.89 -17.36 -6.51
C ILE A 111 -2.17 -16.72 -7.70
N LEU A 112 -1.38 -15.66 -7.46
CA LEU A 112 -0.72 -14.96 -8.55
C LEU A 112 0.28 -15.85 -9.30
N VAL A 113 1.10 -16.64 -8.58
CA VAL A 113 2.02 -17.61 -9.20
C VAL A 113 1.27 -18.66 -10.00
N TRP A 114 0.19 -19.20 -9.43
CA TRP A 114 -0.62 -20.24 -10.08
C TRP A 114 -1.32 -19.69 -11.34
N SER A 115 -1.95 -18.51 -11.27
CA SER A 115 -2.70 -17.92 -12.36
C SER A 115 -1.82 -17.50 -13.52
N ILE A 116 -0.66 -16.84 -13.26
CA ILE A 116 0.31 -16.49 -14.31
C ILE A 116 0.77 -17.73 -15.06
N ARG A 117 1.11 -18.79 -14.31
CA ARG A 117 1.57 -20.04 -14.92
C ARG A 117 0.46 -20.79 -15.63
N GLU A 118 -0.76 -20.71 -15.14
CA GLU A 118 -1.89 -21.34 -15.79
C GLU A 118 -2.17 -20.73 -17.16
N VAL A 119 -2.18 -19.40 -17.25
CA VAL A 119 -2.39 -18.70 -18.53
C VAL A 119 -1.27 -18.99 -19.51
N ILE A 120 -0.02 -19.02 -19.05
CA ILE A 120 1.14 -19.35 -19.89
C ILE A 120 1.07 -20.81 -20.38
N TRP A 121 0.59 -21.74 -19.53
CA TRP A 121 0.54 -23.16 -19.84
C TRP A 121 -0.58 -23.54 -20.80
N LYS A 122 -1.75 -22.89 -20.70
CA LYS A 122 -2.93 -23.29 -21.46
C LYS A 122 -2.82 -22.87 -22.93
N ASN A 123 -2.71 -23.84 -23.83
CA ASN A 123 -2.97 -23.62 -25.25
C ASN A 123 -4.49 -23.59 -25.45
N GLU A 124 -5.04 -22.60 -26.16
CA GLU A 124 -6.50 -22.46 -26.25
C GLU A 124 -7.20 -23.59 -27.02
N GLU A 125 -6.43 -24.37 -27.78
CA GLU A 125 -6.91 -25.53 -28.54
C GLU A 125 -7.02 -26.80 -27.69
N SER A 126 -6.40 -26.86 -26.50
CA SER A 126 -6.48 -28.04 -25.64
C SER A 126 -7.82 -28.05 -24.89
N GLN A 127 -8.73 -28.93 -25.31
CA GLN A 127 -9.73 -29.45 -24.38
C GLN A 127 -9.00 -30.17 -23.24
N TRP A 128 -9.57 -30.17 -22.04
CA TRP A 128 -9.06 -30.98 -20.92
C TRP A 128 -9.04 -32.44 -21.38
N ASP A 129 -7.86 -32.92 -21.81
CA ASP A 129 -7.70 -34.31 -22.18
C ASP A 129 -7.67 -35.12 -20.89
N SER A 130 -8.46 -36.18 -20.79
CA SER A 130 -8.48 -37.06 -19.63
C SER A 130 -7.15 -37.81 -19.44
N ALA A 131 -6.25 -37.72 -20.43
CA ALA A 131 -4.86 -38.16 -20.38
C ALA A 131 -3.86 -37.07 -19.91
N GLU A 132 -4.28 -35.80 -19.71
CA GLU A 132 -3.43 -34.80 -19.04
C GLU A 132 -3.17 -35.24 -17.60
N GLN A 133 -1.90 -35.44 -17.23
CA GLN A 133 -1.58 -35.88 -15.88
C GLN A 133 -2.07 -34.86 -14.82
N PRO A 134 -2.83 -35.31 -13.81
CA PRO A 134 -3.49 -34.44 -12.82
C PRO A 134 -2.52 -33.77 -11.82
N TYR A 135 -1.21 -33.94 -11.95
CA TYR A 135 -0.20 -33.47 -10.99
C TYR A 135 0.72 -32.40 -11.58
N LYS A 136 0.17 -31.23 -11.96
CA LYS A 136 0.94 -30.11 -12.52
C LYS A 136 1.73 -29.38 -11.42
N LYS A 137 3.07 -29.36 -11.53
CA LYS A 137 3.98 -28.58 -10.66
C LYS A 137 3.93 -27.07 -11.01
N ARG A 138 2.77 -26.44 -10.80
CA ARG A 138 2.57 -25.00 -11.08
C ARG A 138 3.37 -24.13 -10.12
N LEU A 139 3.36 -24.48 -8.84
CA LEU A 139 4.09 -23.73 -7.82
C LEU A 139 5.56 -24.16 -7.78
N THR A 140 6.47 -23.18 -7.60
CA THR A 140 7.91 -23.42 -7.46
C THR A 140 8.50 -22.45 -6.46
N ALA A 141 9.54 -22.86 -5.72
CA ALA A 141 10.15 -22.02 -4.69
C ALA A 141 10.65 -20.68 -5.25
N LEU A 142 11.28 -20.69 -6.44
CA LEU A 142 11.75 -19.45 -7.08
C LEU A 142 10.59 -18.50 -7.45
N ALA A 143 9.45 -19.02 -7.91
CA ALA A 143 8.29 -18.19 -8.20
C ALA A 143 7.61 -17.65 -6.92
N ILE A 144 7.67 -18.40 -5.81
CA ILE A 144 7.23 -17.90 -4.49
C ILE A 144 8.19 -16.84 -3.95
N ILE A 145 9.50 -16.99 -4.14
CA ILE A 145 10.48 -15.93 -3.83
C ILE A 145 10.20 -14.68 -4.69
N ALA A 146 9.84 -14.87 -5.95
CA ALA A 146 9.50 -13.79 -6.87
C ALA A 146 8.19 -13.05 -6.50
N SER A 147 7.30 -13.68 -5.73
CA SER A 147 6.01 -13.09 -5.36
C SER A 147 6.06 -12.26 -4.07
N ILE A 148 7.15 -12.31 -3.29
CA ILE A 148 7.25 -11.57 -2.03
C ILE A 148 7.14 -10.03 -2.15
N PRO A 149 7.37 -9.37 -3.31
CA PRO A 149 7.07 -7.94 -3.43
C PRO A 149 5.62 -7.56 -3.14
N ILE A 150 4.67 -8.51 -3.21
CA ILE A 150 3.26 -8.28 -2.82
C ILE A 150 3.18 -7.74 -1.39
N GLY A 151 3.91 -8.36 -0.44
CA GLY A 151 3.85 -8.01 0.98
C GLY A 151 5.10 -7.33 1.54
N LEU A 152 6.25 -7.49 0.90
CA LEU A 152 7.54 -6.92 1.34
C LEU A 152 8.00 -5.73 0.49
N SER A 153 7.14 -5.22 -0.41
CA SER A 153 7.41 -3.90 -0.97
C SER A 153 7.47 -2.87 0.15
N PRO A 154 8.37 -1.88 0.09
CA PRO A 154 8.48 -0.84 1.11
C PRO A 154 7.15 -0.17 1.46
N TYR A 155 6.28 -0.03 0.46
CA TYR A 155 4.94 0.53 0.60
C TYR A 155 3.98 -0.34 1.41
N PHE A 156 3.99 -1.66 1.21
CA PHE A 156 3.12 -2.56 1.97
C PHE A 156 3.61 -2.80 3.41
N LEU A 157 4.87 -2.51 3.70
CA LEU A 157 5.37 -2.58 5.08
C LEU A 157 4.72 -1.56 6.02
N GLU A 158 4.27 -0.41 5.49
CA GLU A 158 3.44 0.52 6.28
C GLU A 158 2.16 -0.18 6.75
N GLU A 159 1.53 -0.96 5.88
CA GLU A 159 0.29 -1.70 6.20
C GLU A 159 0.54 -2.77 7.25
N LEU A 160 1.67 -3.47 7.18
CA LEU A 160 2.05 -4.49 8.16
C LEU A 160 2.48 -3.90 9.51
N SER A 161 2.70 -2.58 9.56
CA SER A 161 3.05 -1.88 10.81
C SER A 161 1.83 -1.63 11.68
N PHE A 162 0.63 -1.54 11.09
CA PHE A 162 -0.60 -1.42 11.84
C PHE A 162 -0.97 -2.74 12.53
N LYS A 163 -0.88 -2.75 13.86
CA LYS A 163 -1.22 -3.88 14.73
C LYS A 163 -2.69 -4.26 14.63
N TYR A 164 -3.59 -3.31 14.36
CA TYR A 164 -5.03 -3.57 14.29
C TYR A 164 -5.51 -3.79 12.85
N ASP A 165 -5.02 -2.99 11.90
CA ASP A 165 -5.57 -2.94 10.53
C ASP A 165 -4.93 -3.94 9.55
N SER A 166 -3.71 -4.41 9.82
CA SER A 166 -2.92 -5.23 8.88
C SER A 166 -3.64 -6.44 8.28
N PRO A 167 -4.48 -7.22 9.01
CA PRO A 167 -5.18 -8.36 8.41
C PRO A 167 -6.13 -7.93 7.29
N TYR A 168 -6.83 -6.82 7.47
CA TYR A 168 -7.87 -6.38 6.54
C TYR A 168 -7.28 -5.70 5.31
N MET A 169 -6.16 -4.98 5.50
CA MET A 169 -5.40 -4.41 4.39
C MET A 169 -4.78 -5.53 3.54
N ALA A 170 -4.23 -6.59 4.16
CA ALA A 170 -3.79 -7.78 3.42
C ALA A 170 -4.94 -8.54 2.74
N LEU A 171 -6.11 -8.63 3.37
CA LEU A 171 -7.30 -9.24 2.80
C LEU A 171 -7.78 -8.51 1.53
N SER A 172 -7.66 -7.17 1.50
CA SER A 172 -8.00 -6.39 0.30
C SER A 172 -7.13 -6.75 -0.92
N VAL A 173 -5.84 -7.06 -0.70
CA VAL A 173 -4.93 -7.55 -1.75
C VAL A 173 -5.32 -8.96 -2.20
N LEU A 174 -5.68 -9.83 -1.25
CA LEU A 174 -6.18 -11.17 -1.57
C LEU A 174 -7.43 -11.10 -2.45
N PHE A 175 -8.38 -10.22 -2.13
CA PHE A 175 -9.53 -9.95 -2.99
C PHE A 175 -9.09 -9.43 -4.36
N GLY A 176 -8.13 -8.52 -4.44
CA GLY A 176 -7.62 -8.01 -5.72
C GLY A 176 -7.02 -9.08 -6.65
N VAL A 177 -6.54 -10.21 -6.12
CA VAL A 177 -5.94 -11.29 -6.94
C VAL A 177 -6.84 -12.52 -7.12
N LEU A 178 -7.84 -12.71 -6.24
CA LEU A 178 -8.70 -13.90 -6.22
C LEU A 178 -9.43 -14.20 -7.55
N PRO A 179 -9.96 -13.22 -8.31
CA PRO A 179 -10.69 -13.48 -9.54
C PRO A 179 -9.86 -14.24 -10.58
N PHE A 180 -8.54 -14.05 -10.59
CA PHE A 180 -7.65 -14.66 -11.58
C PHE A 180 -7.46 -16.18 -11.39
N VAL A 181 -7.94 -16.77 -10.30
CA VAL A 181 -8.10 -18.24 -10.21
C VAL A 181 -9.07 -18.75 -11.28
N PHE A 182 -10.06 -17.93 -11.65
CA PHE A 182 -11.15 -18.28 -12.55
C PHE A 182 -10.97 -17.71 -13.96
N ILE A 183 -9.77 -17.26 -14.34
CA ILE A 183 -9.52 -16.55 -15.61
C ILE A 183 -9.95 -17.32 -16.87
N HIS A 184 -9.99 -18.65 -16.81
CA HIS A 184 -10.45 -19.51 -17.91
C HIS A 184 -11.91 -19.99 -17.78
N HIS A 185 -12.60 -19.57 -16.72
CA HIS A 185 -13.93 -19.99 -16.32
C HIS A 185 -14.82 -18.77 -16.17
N ILE A 186 -15.18 -18.14 -17.29
CA ILE A 186 -15.78 -16.79 -17.32
C ILE A 186 -17.08 -16.70 -16.50
N ARG A 187 -17.85 -17.79 -16.38
CA ARG A 187 -19.11 -17.79 -15.62
C ARG A 187 -18.86 -17.72 -14.13
N ALA A 188 -17.78 -18.33 -13.65
CA ALA A 188 -17.32 -18.20 -12.27
C ALA A 188 -16.54 -16.90 -12.04
N TYR A 189 -15.76 -16.45 -13.04
CA TYR A 189 -15.00 -15.21 -12.99
C TYR A 189 -15.87 -13.99 -12.69
N ILE A 190 -16.99 -13.81 -13.41
CA ILE A 190 -17.86 -12.63 -13.29
C ILE A 190 -18.35 -12.39 -11.84
N PRO A 191 -19.07 -13.33 -11.19
CA PRO A 191 -19.54 -13.12 -9.83
C PRO A 191 -18.39 -13.00 -8.83
N VAL A 192 -17.31 -13.78 -8.99
CA VAL A 192 -16.15 -13.69 -8.09
C VAL A 192 -15.44 -12.34 -8.22
N ALA A 193 -15.29 -11.80 -9.43
CA ALA A 193 -14.70 -10.48 -9.66
C ALA A 193 -15.52 -9.37 -9.01
N ILE A 194 -16.85 -9.39 -9.20
CA ILE A 194 -17.75 -8.41 -8.56
C ILE A 194 -17.64 -8.49 -7.04
N LEU A 195 -17.74 -9.69 -6.46
CA LEU A 195 -17.66 -9.88 -5.01
C LEU A 195 -16.28 -9.52 -4.45
N SER A 196 -15.21 -9.80 -5.19
CA SER A 196 -13.85 -9.48 -4.75
C SER A 196 -13.59 -7.97 -4.82
N SER A 197 -14.00 -7.29 -5.89
CA SER A 197 -13.94 -5.82 -5.98
C SER A 197 -14.72 -5.15 -4.84
N LEU A 198 -15.93 -5.64 -4.53
CA LEU A 198 -16.71 -5.18 -3.36
C LEU A 198 -15.99 -5.47 -2.04
N GLY A 199 -15.43 -6.68 -1.91
CA GLY A 199 -14.65 -7.09 -0.75
C GLY A 199 -13.45 -6.19 -0.50
N MET A 200 -12.72 -5.83 -1.57
CA MET A 200 -11.62 -4.86 -1.53
C MET A 200 -12.11 -3.47 -1.10
N CYS A 201 -13.23 -2.98 -1.65
CA CYS A 201 -13.78 -1.69 -1.24
C CYS A 201 -14.21 -1.64 0.24
N MET A 202 -14.77 -2.74 0.75
CA MET A 202 -15.23 -2.87 2.14
C MET A 202 -14.13 -3.33 3.12
N THR A 203 -12.91 -3.52 2.65
CA THR A 203 -11.74 -3.83 3.50
C THR A 203 -10.73 -2.71 3.46
N TYR A 204 -10.17 -2.42 2.28
CA TYR A 204 -9.23 -1.33 2.07
C TYR A 204 -9.14 -0.91 0.59
N GLN A 205 -9.59 0.32 0.30
CA GLN A 205 -9.75 0.84 -1.05
C GLN A 205 -8.42 1.14 -1.79
N ALA A 206 -7.29 1.28 -1.09
CA ALA A 206 -6.02 1.57 -1.76
C ALA A 206 -5.54 0.42 -2.65
N SER A 207 -6.00 -0.81 -2.38
CA SER A 207 -5.73 -1.99 -3.21
C SER A 207 -6.49 -1.98 -4.53
N SER A 208 -7.30 -0.95 -4.82
CA SER A 208 -8.14 -0.86 -6.02
C SER A 208 -7.38 -0.93 -7.34
N GLY A 209 -6.11 -0.52 -7.37
CA GLY A 209 -5.26 -0.63 -8.56
C GLY A 209 -4.83 -2.06 -8.90
N VAL A 210 -4.88 -2.98 -7.94
CA VAL A 210 -4.40 -4.37 -8.09
C VAL A 210 -5.13 -5.12 -9.21
N GLU A 211 -6.46 -5.06 -9.23
CA GLU A 211 -7.24 -5.75 -10.27
C GLU A 211 -6.97 -5.14 -11.66
N ILE A 212 -6.87 -3.81 -11.76
CA ILE A 212 -6.63 -3.09 -13.01
C ILE A 212 -5.30 -3.52 -13.64
N ILE A 213 -4.20 -3.47 -12.88
CA ILE A 213 -2.88 -3.82 -13.39
C ILE A 213 -2.78 -5.30 -13.77
N LEU A 214 -3.45 -6.19 -13.03
CA LEU A 214 -3.46 -7.62 -13.32
C LEU A 214 -4.32 -7.95 -14.54
N VAL A 215 -5.45 -7.29 -14.76
CA VAL A 215 -6.23 -7.43 -16.00
C VAL A 215 -5.38 -7.06 -17.21
N LEU A 216 -4.65 -5.94 -17.14
CA LEU A 216 -3.74 -5.52 -18.22
C LEU A 216 -2.61 -6.54 -18.43
N PHE A 217 -2.03 -7.04 -17.34
CA PHE A 217 -0.98 -8.06 -17.37
C PHE A 217 -1.45 -9.35 -18.03
N PHE A 218 -2.58 -9.90 -17.57
CA PHE A 218 -3.14 -11.14 -18.09
C PHE A 218 -3.64 -10.99 -19.52
N GLY A 219 -4.26 -9.85 -19.87
CA GLY A 219 -4.62 -9.53 -21.25
C GLY A 219 -3.40 -9.54 -22.17
N PHE A 220 -2.30 -8.92 -21.72
CA PHE A 220 -1.03 -8.99 -22.45
C PHE A 220 -0.50 -10.43 -22.58
N LEU A 221 -0.53 -11.24 -21.51
CA LEU A 221 -0.11 -12.64 -21.57
C LEU A 221 -0.94 -13.43 -22.59
N MET A 222 -2.27 -13.29 -22.56
CA MET A 222 -3.18 -13.94 -23.51
C MET A 222 -2.86 -13.54 -24.97
N PHE A 223 -2.55 -12.27 -25.23
CA PHE A 223 -2.29 -11.83 -26.60
C PHE A 223 -0.90 -12.19 -27.11
N ASN A 224 0.12 -11.96 -26.28
CA ASN A 224 1.53 -12.05 -26.67
C ASN A 224 2.10 -13.46 -26.51
N GLN A 225 1.59 -14.26 -25.57
CA GLN A 225 2.16 -15.57 -25.20
C GLN A 225 1.28 -16.76 -25.61
N THR A 226 -0.02 -16.55 -25.83
CA THR A 226 -0.93 -17.63 -26.22
C THR A 226 -1.52 -17.40 -27.61
N ASN A 227 -2.26 -18.39 -28.11
CA ASN A 227 -2.96 -18.33 -29.39
C ASN A 227 -4.37 -17.71 -29.27
N ALA A 228 -4.70 -17.09 -28.13
CA ALA A 228 -6.05 -16.56 -27.86
C ALA A 228 -6.56 -15.51 -28.85
N GLY A 229 -5.61 -14.79 -29.46
CA GLY A 229 -5.91 -13.71 -30.41
C GLY A 229 -6.47 -12.45 -29.73
N ILE A 230 -6.63 -11.40 -30.54
CA ILE A 230 -7.02 -10.07 -30.05
C ILE A 230 -8.47 -10.04 -29.54
N LYS A 231 -9.39 -10.73 -30.22
CA LYS A 231 -10.83 -10.72 -29.88
C LYS A 231 -11.06 -11.20 -28.46
N LYS A 232 -10.50 -12.36 -28.10
CA LYS A 232 -10.67 -12.95 -26.77
C LYS A 232 -9.95 -12.15 -25.68
N THR A 233 -8.79 -11.58 -26.01
CA THR A 233 -8.07 -10.66 -25.12
C THR A 233 -8.93 -9.44 -24.78
N LEU A 234 -9.50 -8.78 -25.79
CA LEU A 234 -10.39 -7.64 -25.59
C LEU A 234 -11.70 -8.02 -24.89
N THR A 235 -12.23 -9.23 -25.12
CA THR A 235 -13.37 -9.74 -24.36
C THR A 235 -13.04 -9.89 -22.88
N PHE A 236 -11.89 -10.47 -22.54
CA PHE A 236 -11.46 -10.60 -21.14
C PHE A 236 -11.29 -9.24 -20.46
N ILE A 237 -10.63 -8.29 -21.12
CA ILE A 237 -10.45 -6.93 -20.61
C ILE A 237 -11.81 -6.24 -20.44
N GLY A 238 -12.69 -6.33 -21.44
CA GLY A 238 -14.02 -5.71 -21.41
C GLY A 238 -14.92 -6.29 -20.33
N VAL A 239 -14.93 -7.62 -20.14
CA VAL A 239 -15.69 -8.25 -19.06
C VAL A 239 -15.14 -7.82 -17.70
N SER A 240 -13.81 -7.80 -17.52
CA SER A 240 -13.19 -7.39 -16.26
C SER A 240 -13.45 -5.92 -15.93
N PHE A 241 -13.41 -5.04 -16.93
CA PHE A 241 -13.79 -3.64 -16.77
C PHE A 241 -15.25 -3.51 -16.32
N LEU A 242 -16.16 -4.27 -16.95
CA LEU A 242 -17.58 -4.21 -16.61
C LEU A 242 -17.85 -4.74 -15.19
N THR A 243 -17.19 -5.82 -14.77
CA THR A 243 -17.33 -6.36 -13.40
C THR A 243 -16.80 -5.39 -12.37
N TYR A 244 -15.64 -4.79 -12.60
CA TYR A 244 -15.04 -3.80 -11.72
C TYR A 244 -15.89 -2.53 -11.62
N ALA A 245 -16.35 -1.99 -12.75
CA ALA A 245 -17.23 -0.82 -12.80
C ALA A 245 -18.58 -1.10 -12.12
N THR A 246 -19.13 -2.30 -12.29
CA THR A 246 -20.37 -2.72 -11.60
C THR A 246 -20.16 -2.75 -10.09
N ALA A 247 -19.07 -3.34 -9.61
CA ALA A 247 -18.75 -3.39 -8.18
C ALA A 247 -18.54 -1.98 -7.60
N LEU A 248 -17.78 -1.11 -8.27
CA LEU A 248 -17.61 0.29 -7.84
C LEU A 248 -18.92 1.07 -7.86
N GLY A 249 -19.78 0.84 -8.85
CA GLY A 249 -21.12 1.44 -8.91
C GLY A 249 -21.99 1.00 -7.75
N ILE A 250 -22.01 -0.31 -7.44
CA ILE A 250 -22.74 -0.86 -6.29
C ILE A 250 -22.20 -0.24 -5.00
N PHE A 251 -20.87 -0.21 -4.82
CA PHE A 251 -20.25 0.37 -3.65
C PHE A 251 -20.62 1.85 -3.50
N LYS A 252 -20.42 2.66 -4.54
CA LYS A 252 -20.66 4.10 -4.51
C LYS A 252 -22.13 4.48 -4.24
N VAL A 253 -23.08 3.70 -4.75
CA VAL A 253 -24.52 4.02 -4.66
C VAL A 253 -25.18 3.43 -3.42
N PHE A 254 -24.83 2.20 -3.03
CA PHE A 254 -25.57 1.46 -2.01
C PHE A 254 -24.81 1.23 -0.70
N ILE A 255 -23.48 1.37 -0.69
CA ILE A 255 -22.64 0.99 0.47
C ILE A 255 -21.90 2.20 1.04
N MET A 256 -21.30 3.01 0.17
CA MET A 256 -20.45 4.13 0.55
C MET A 256 -21.30 5.26 1.12
N HIS A 257 -20.96 5.70 2.32
CA HIS A 257 -21.47 6.97 2.86
C HIS A 257 -20.41 8.07 2.71
N PRO A 258 -20.82 9.34 2.53
CA PRO A 258 -19.86 10.44 2.37
C PRO A 258 -19.05 10.65 3.64
N PHE A 259 -17.73 10.70 3.50
CA PHE A 259 -16.82 10.99 4.59
C PHE A 259 -15.66 11.85 4.11
N ALA A 260 -15.28 12.84 4.92
CA ALA A 260 -14.13 13.69 4.66
C ALA A 260 -13.24 13.65 5.91
N HIS A 261 -12.01 13.14 5.75
CA HIS A 261 -10.97 13.17 6.77
C HIS A 261 -9.82 14.03 6.29
N ALA A 262 -9.06 14.61 7.21
CA ALA A 262 -7.88 15.42 6.89
C ALA A 262 -6.78 14.69 6.06
N GLN A 263 -6.90 13.37 5.87
CA GLN A 263 -5.92 12.54 5.14
C GLN A 263 -6.41 12.07 3.77
N ALA A 264 -7.72 11.99 3.55
CA ALA A 264 -8.35 11.54 2.31
C ALA A 264 -9.86 11.79 2.33
N GLY A 265 -10.41 12.13 1.17
CA GLY A 265 -11.84 12.33 0.96
C GLY A 265 -12.47 11.26 0.06
N THR A 266 -13.79 11.06 0.19
CA THR A 266 -14.56 10.17 -0.71
C THR A 266 -15.03 10.85 -2.00
N SER A 267 -14.73 12.13 -2.18
CA SER A 267 -15.16 12.93 -3.33
C SER A 267 -14.34 12.59 -4.58
N THR A 268 -15.05 12.40 -5.70
CA THR A 268 -14.45 12.26 -7.02
C THR A 268 -14.45 13.61 -7.74
N PHE A 269 -13.46 13.87 -8.60
CA PHE A 269 -13.47 15.07 -9.42
C PHE A 269 -14.78 15.21 -10.23
N PRO A 270 -15.30 16.44 -10.39
CA PRO A 270 -16.34 16.73 -11.37
C PRO A 270 -15.91 16.29 -12.77
N LEU A 271 -16.87 15.92 -13.63
CA LEU A 271 -16.56 15.39 -14.97
C LEU A 271 -15.71 16.35 -15.83
N SER A 272 -15.86 17.66 -15.63
CA SER A 272 -15.06 18.71 -16.30
C SER A 272 -13.59 18.71 -15.87
N GLU A 273 -13.31 18.42 -14.60
CA GLU A 273 -11.97 18.47 -14.01
C GLU A 273 -11.33 17.08 -13.94
N LEU A 274 -12.10 16.02 -14.18
CA LEU A 274 -11.63 14.63 -14.10
C LEU A 274 -10.36 14.37 -14.94
N PRO A 275 -10.23 14.84 -16.20
CA PRO A 275 -9.00 14.61 -16.96
C PRO A 275 -7.77 15.31 -16.37
N SER A 276 -7.92 16.58 -15.96
CA SER A 276 -6.81 17.35 -15.38
C SER A 276 -6.44 16.85 -13.98
N GLY A 277 -7.44 16.53 -13.15
CA GLY A 277 -7.26 15.95 -11.83
C GLY A 277 -6.62 14.56 -11.88
N PHE A 278 -7.03 13.73 -12.85
CA PHE A 278 -6.42 12.43 -13.09
C PHE A 278 -4.93 12.54 -13.44
N ILE A 279 -4.58 13.47 -14.34
CA ILE A 279 -3.18 13.71 -14.71
C ILE A 279 -2.39 14.29 -13.52
N GLY A 280 -2.98 15.22 -12.77
CA GLY A 280 -2.37 15.81 -11.58
C GLY A 280 -2.06 14.77 -10.50
N ASN A 281 -3.03 13.91 -10.17
CA ASN A 281 -2.83 12.81 -9.23
C ASN A 281 -1.78 11.81 -9.75
N MET A 282 -1.80 11.49 -11.04
CA MET A 282 -0.77 10.62 -11.64
C MET A 282 0.63 11.21 -11.51
N GLN A 283 0.80 12.50 -11.82
CA GLN A 283 2.09 13.19 -11.68
C GLN A 283 2.56 13.21 -10.22
N MET A 284 1.66 13.47 -9.29
CA MET A 284 1.95 13.43 -7.85
C MET A 284 2.47 12.05 -7.42
N TYR A 285 1.74 10.98 -7.74
CA TYR A 285 2.14 9.62 -7.38
C TYR A 285 3.46 9.20 -8.04
N LEU A 286 3.67 9.54 -9.31
CA LEU A 286 4.95 9.28 -9.99
C LEU A 286 6.10 10.09 -9.39
N GLY A 287 5.84 11.34 -8.96
CA GLY A 287 6.79 12.19 -8.26
C GLY A 287 7.25 11.58 -6.94
N TYR A 288 6.31 11.12 -6.12
CA TYR A 288 6.61 10.35 -4.91
C TYR A 288 7.39 9.07 -5.21
N LEU A 289 6.92 8.22 -6.14
CA LEU A 289 7.60 6.98 -6.50
C LEU A 289 9.05 7.20 -6.95
N TRP A 290 9.30 8.29 -7.69
CA TRP A 290 10.64 8.63 -8.16
C TRP A 290 11.58 9.10 -7.05
N SER A 291 11.05 9.88 -6.10
CA SER A 291 11.82 10.54 -5.02
C SER A 291 11.93 9.71 -3.74
N ASP A 292 11.06 8.73 -3.53
CA ASP A 292 11.10 7.80 -2.41
C ASP A 292 12.38 6.97 -2.38
N PHE A 293 12.94 6.70 -3.56
CA PHE A 293 14.16 5.94 -3.71
C PHE A 293 15.22 6.79 -4.42
N ASP A 294 16.31 7.06 -3.72
CA ASP A 294 17.59 7.40 -4.36
C ASP A 294 18.10 6.19 -5.16
N TRP A 295 19.35 6.21 -5.61
CA TRP A 295 20.04 5.04 -6.23
C TRP A 295 20.33 3.92 -5.22
N THR A 296 19.32 3.55 -4.43
CA THR A 296 19.29 2.41 -3.54
C THR A 296 19.38 1.10 -4.31
N GLY A 297 19.80 0.04 -3.60
CA GLY A 297 19.76 -1.33 -4.13
C GLY A 297 18.37 -1.74 -4.64
N ILE A 298 17.29 -1.28 -3.99
CA ILE A 298 15.91 -1.55 -4.43
C ILE A 298 15.65 -0.93 -5.81
N LYS A 299 15.97 0.35 -6.02
CA LYS A 299 15.76 1.05 -7.30
C LYS A 299 16.57 0.41 -8.43
N ILE A 300 17.84 0.08 -8.16
CA ILE A 300 18.71 -0.60 -9.12
C ILE A 300 18.16 -1.99 -9.48
N CYS A 301 17.76 -2.78 -8.47
CA CYS A 301 17.18 -4.10 -8.71
C CYS A 301 15.84 -4.04 -9.44
N PHE A 302 15.03 -3.00 -9.19
CA PHE A 302 13.77 -2.78 -9.90
C PHE A 302 14.00 -2.46 -11.39
N PHE A 303 14.95 -1.59 -11.73
CA PHE A 303 15.31 -1.34 -13.13
C PHE A 303 15.91 -2.58 -13.81
N ALA A 304 16.76 -3.34 -13.11
CA ALA A 304 17.26 -4.62 -13.61
C ALA A 304 16.11 -5.60 -13.89
N LEU A 305 15.11 -5.65 -13.00
CA LEU A 305 13.89 -6.46 -13.19
C LEU A 305 13.10 -6.00 -14.43
N MET A 306 12.90 -4.69 -14.64
CA MET A 306 12.22 -4.16 -15.83
C MET A 306 12.95 -4.54 -17.13
N GLY A 307 14.29 -4.40 -17.14
CA GLY A 307 15.12 -4.81 -18.28
C GLY A 307 14.99 -6.30 -18.58
N MET A 308 15.11 -7.15 -17.54
CA MET A 308 14.93 -8.59 -17.67
C MET A 308 13.51 -8.98 -18.09
N PHE A 309 12.51 -8.23 -17.66
CA PHE A 309 11.12 -8.42 -18.06
C PHE A 309 10.91 -8.17 -19.56
N LEU A 310 11.44 -7.07 -20.10
CA LEU A 310 11.38 -6.79 -21.54
C LEU A 310 12.10 -7.84 -22.38
N LEU A 311 13.32 -8.23 -21.95
CA LEU A 311 14.06 -9.31 -22.61
C LEU A 311 13.28 -10.63 -22.59
N SER A 312 12.60 -10.92 -21.47
CA SER A 312 11.73 -12.09 -21.33
C SER A 312 10.52 -12.04 -22.26
N ILE A 313 9.87 -10.88 -22.37
CA ILE A 313 8.75 -10.69 -23.29
C ILE A 313 9.17 -10.96 -24.73
N ILE A 314 10.28 -10.38 -25.18
CA ILE A 314 10.76 -10.51 -26.56
C ILE A 314 11.09 -11.98 -26.88
N TYR A 315 11.74 -12.67 -25.94
CA TYR A 315 12.16 -14.05 -26.15
C TYR A 315 10.99 -15.02 -26.26
N GLN A 316 9.96 -14.87 -25.42
CA GLN A 316 8.84 -15.80 -25.36
C GLN A 316 7.70 -15.47 -26.32
N SER A 317 7.67 -14.26 -26.89
CA SER A 317 6.56 -13.80 -27.70
C SER A 317 6.27 -14.75 -28.87
N LYS A 318 4.98 -15.06 -29.05
CA LYS A 318 4.45 -15.69 -30.27
C LYS A 318 4.17 -14.68 -31.37
N ARG A 319 4.39 -13.40 -31.12
CA ARG A 319 4.24 -12.28 -32.06
C ARG A 319 5.61 -11.83 -32.56
N SER A 320 5.64 -10.82 -33.43
CA SER A 320 6.91 -10.26 -33.86
C SER A 320 7.64 -9.63 -32.67
N LYS A 321 8.97 -9.77 -32.64
CA LYS A 321 9.81 -9.25 -31.55
C LYS A 321 9.63 -7.74 -31.33
N ILE A 322 9.43 -6.98 -32.41
CA ILE A 322 9.18 -5.54 -32.37
C ILE A 322 7.83 -5.25 -31.71
N LEU A 323 6.76 -5.96 -32.12
CA LEU A 323 5.45 -5.79 -31.50
C LEU A 323 5.47 -6.18 -30.02
N ALA A 324 6.17 -7.26 -29.67
CA ALA A 324 6.36 -7.69 -28.30
C ALA A 324 7.05 -6.62 -27.44
N LEU A 325 8.11 -6.00 -27.96
CA LEU A 325 8.80 -4.90 -27.28
C LEU A 325 7.89 -3.70 -27.08
N LEU A 326 7.18 -3.25 -28.13
CA LEU A 326 6.27 -2.10 -28.04
C LEU A 326 5.17 -2.35 -27.00
N LEU A 327 4.55 -3.54 -27.04
CA LEU A 327 3.53 -3.92 -26.06
C LEU A 327 4.10 -4.08 -24.65
N GLY A 328 5.33 -4.58 -24.51
CA GLY A 328 6.02 -4.70 -23.23
C GLY A 328 6.32 -3.33 -22.60
N VAL A 329 6.80 -2.37 -23.39
CA VAL A 329 7.01 -0.98 -22.93
C VAL A 329 5.69 -0.33 -22.54
N LEU A 330 4.65 -0.47 -23.38
CA LEU A 330 3.31 0.04 -23.07
C LEU A 330 2.76 -0.56 -21.78
N LEU A 331 2.90 -1.87 -21.61
CA LEU A 331 2.47 -2.57 -20.40
C LEU A 331 3.21 -2.08 -19.15
N LEU A 332 4.53 -1.89 -19.22
CA LEU A 332 5.32 -1.33 -18.11
C LEU A 332 4.83 0.07 -17.73
N SER A 333 4.65 0.94 -18.72
CA SER A 333 4.16 2.32 -18.48
C SER A 333 2.77 2.33 -17.87
N LEU A 334 1.82 1.60 -18.45
CA LEU A 334 0.44 1.53 -17.94
C LEU A 334 0.37 0.86 -16.56
N GLY A 335 1.16 -0.19 -16.32
CA GLY A 335 1.19 -0.88 -15.04
C GLY A 335 1.63 0.04 -13.89
N ILE A 336 2.67 0.85 -14.11
CA ILE A 336 3.12 1.84 -13.11
C ILE A 336 2.09 2.96 -12.96
N MET A 337 1.59 3.52 -14.06
CA MET A 337 0.65 4.66 -14.03
C MET A 337 -0.69 4.32 -13.37
N LEU A 338 -1.20 3.09 -13.55
CA LEU A 338 -2.51 2.67 -13.07
C LEU A 338 -2.47 1.89 -11.75
N SER A 339 -1.29 1.73 -11.14
CA SER A 339 -1.11 1.03 -9.86
C SER A 339 -1.88 1.66 -8.70
N TYR A 340 -2.30 2.92 -8.81
CA TYR A 340 -2.99 3.68 -7.76
C TYR A 340 -4.52 3.56 -7.82
N GLY A 341 -5.06 2.92 -8.87
CA GLY A 341 -6.48 2.62 -9.00
C GLY A 341 -7.40 3.84 -8.87
N VAL A 342 -8.43 3.73 -8.00
CA VAL A 342 -9.45 4.78 -7.84
C VAL A 342 -8.89 6.07 -7.27
N TYR A 343 -7.70 6.06 -6.65
CA TYR A 343 -7.07 7.28 -6.15
C TYR A 343 -6.68 8.26 -7.25
N LEU A 344 -6.56 7.79 -8.50
CA LEU A 344 -6.35 8.70 -9.63
C LEU A 344 -7.57 9.59 -9.90
N VAL A 345 -8.77 9.22 -9.48
CA VAL A 345 -10.00 9.98 -9.77
C VAL A 345 -10.58 10.72 -8.55
N LEU A 346 -9.96 10.60 -7.38
CA LEU A 346 -10.36 11.30 -6.16
C LEU A 346 -9.84 12.73 -6.14
N ALA A 347 -10.64 13.66 -5.61
CA ALA A 347 -10.23 15.05 -5.44
C ALA A 347 -9.16 15.18 -4.33
N GLU A 348 -9.28 14.39 -3.26
CA GLU A 348 -8.36 14.36 -2.12
C GLU A 348 -7.84 12.94 -1.90
N PRO A 349 -6.89 12.47 -2.73
CA PRO A 349 -6.38 11.10 -2.64
C PRO A 349 -5.40 10.92 -1.47
N LEU A 350 -5.26 9.69 -0.98
CA LEU A 350 -4.33 9.35 0.09
C LEU A 350 -2.87 9.41 -0.39
N GLN A 351 -2.08 10.31 0.15
CA GLN A 351 -0.68 10.53 -0.29
C GLN A 351 0.38 9.74 0.51
N ARG A 352 -0.03 8.79 1.36
CA ARG A 352 0.88 8.01 2.23
C ARG A 352 1.51 6.83 1.47
N PRO A 353 2.69 6.32 1.87
CA PRO A 353 3.31 5.13 1.26
C PRO A 353 2.35 3.93 1.12
N ARG A 354 1.45 3.72 2.08
CA ARG A 354 0.37 2.71 2.03
C ARG A 354 -0.58 2.81 0.84
N ALA A 355 -0.63 3.93 0.12
CA ALA A 355 -1.42 4.07 -1.11
C ALA A 355 -0.81 3.35 -2.34
N PHE A 356 0.46 2.91 -2.26
CA PHE A 356 1.24 2.41 -3.39
C PHE A 356 1.22 0.87 -3.50
N ILE A 357 0.21 0.20 -2.93
CA ILE A 357 0.08 -1.27 -2.91
C ILE A 357 0.25 -1.89 -4.30
N GLY A 358 -0.35 -1.27 -5.32
CA GLY A 358 -0.27 -1.75 -6.70
C GLY A 358 1.15 -1.90 -7.23
N ILE A 359 2.11 -1.06 -6.78
CA ILE A 359 3.52 -1.15 -7.20
C ILE A 359 4.16 -2.45 -6.72
N GLY A 360 3.85 -2.90 -5.50
CA GLY A 360 4.32 -4.17 -4.95
C GLY A 360 3.80 -5.37 -5.76
N VAL A 361 2.48 -5.39 -6.03
CA VAL A 361 1.87 -6.44 -6.85
C VAL A 361 2.39 -6.42 -8.29
N TRP A 362 2.56 -5.23 -8.88
CA TRP A 362 3.12 -5.06 -10.22
C TRP A 362 4.53 -5.65 -10.32
N SER A 363 5.37 -5.34 -9.33
CA SER A 363 6.72 -5.88 -9.21
C SER A 363 6.72 -7.40 -9.09
N ALA A 364 5.80 -7.96 -8.31
CA ALA A 364 5.64 -9.40 -8.18
C ALA A 364 5.20 -10.06 -9.49
N ALA A 365 4.22 -9.49 -10.21
CA ALA A 365 3.77 -10.03 -11.49
C ALA A 365 4.93 -10.10 -12.52
N MET A 366 5.73 -9.02 -12.61
CA MET A 366 6.93 -8.98 -13.45
C MET A 366 7.96 -10.04 -13.03
N ALA A 367 8.28 -10.12 -11.73
CA ALA A 367 9.26 -11.06 -11.21
C ALA A 367 8.84 -12.53 -11.42
N ILE A 368 7.57 -12.86 -11.12
CA ILE A 368 7.00 -14.19 -11.34
C ILE A 368 7.09 -14.57 -12.80
N TYR A 369 6.74 -13.66 -13.71
CA TYR A 369 6.84 -13.89 -15.14
C TYR A 369 8.30 -14.13 -15.56
N VAL A 370 9.22 -13.26 -15.13
CA VAL A 370 10.65 -13.37 -15.42
C VAL A 370 11.22 -14.73 -15.01
N VAL A 371 10.79 -15.35 -13.91
CA VAL A 371 11.30 -16.68 -13.49
C VAL A 371 10.48 -17.86 -14.02
N SER A 372 9.24 -17.62 -14.44
CA SER A 372 8.36 -18.67 -14.99
C SER A 372 8.56 -18.88 -16.49
N ALA A 373 8.97 -17.81 -17.17
CA ALA A 373 9.30 -17.74 -18.58
C ALA A 373 10.24 -18.83 -19.13
N TRP A 374 11.17 -19.29 -18.29
CA TRP A 374 12.36 -20.03 -18.76
C TRP A 374 12.43 -21.48 -18.31
N ARG A 375 11.44 -21.96 -17.55
CA ARG A 375 11.45 -23.36 -17.11
C ARG A 375 11.19 -24.36 -18.22
N GLY A 376 11.06 -23.91 -19.46
CA GLY A 376 10.74 -24.76 -20.58
C GLY A 376 9.26 -25.16 -20.46
N TRP A 377 8.57 -25.12 -21.58
CA TRP A 377 7.13 -25.17 -21.64
C TRP A 377 6.78 -26.55 -22.14
N ALA A 378 6.46 -27.49 -21.23
CA ALA A 378 6.21 -28.87 -21.64
C ALA A 378 4.74 -29.07 -21.97
N TYR A 379 4.32 -28.53 -23.10
CA TYR A 379 2.99 -28.83 -23.65
C TYR A 379 2.91 -30.29 -24.13
N LYS A 380 4.05 -30.90 -24.52
CA LYS A 380 4.16 -32.31 -24.93
C LYS A 380 5.15 -33.09 -24.07
N GLN A 381 4.97 -34.42 -24.02
CA GLN A 381 5.83 -35.34 -23.28
C GLN A 381 7.31 -35.23 -23.72
N GLU A 382 7.58 -34.93 -25.00
CA GLU A 382 8.92 -34.67 -25.55
C GLU A 382 9.55 -33.36 -25.07
N ASP A 383 8.76 -32.30 -24.87
CA ASP A 383 9.26 -31.03 -24.32
C ASP A 383 9.67 -31.18 -22.86
N THR A 384 9.08 -32.12 -22.11
CA THR A 384 9.41 -32.45 -20.71
C THR A 384 10.91 -32.74 -20.49
N ARG A 385 11.60 -33.28 -21.49
CA ARG A 385 13.07 -33.47 -21.44
C ARG A 385 13.83 -32.14 -21.41
N GLN A 386 13.32 -31.10 -22.06
CA GLN A 386 13.89 -29.75 -22.02
C GLN A 386 13.50 -28.97 -20.76
N THR A 387 12.35 -29.26 -20.16
CA THR A 387 11.79 -28.54 -19.00
C THR A 387 12.21 -29.10 -17.64
N ASN A 388 12.77 -30.31 -17.63
CA ASN A 388 13.23 -30.95 -16.41
C ASN A 388 14.33 -30.10 -15.75
N SER A 389 14.04 -29.54 -14.58
CA SER A 389 15.01 -28.75 -13.80
C SER A 389 16.26 -29.54 -13.43
N ASN A 390 16.18 -30.88 -13.42
CA ASN A 390 17.30 -31.77 -13.15
C ASN A 390 18.24 -31.92 -14.36
N ALA A 391 17.86 -31.38 -15.52
CA ALA A 391 18.63 -31.41 -16.76
C ALA A 391 19.04 -29.99 -17.21
N LEU A 392 19.21 -29.04 -16.28
CA LEU A 392 19.67 -27.68 -16.62
C LEU A 392 21.02 -27.68 -17.38
N VAL A 393 21.88 -28.66 -17.07
CA VAL A 393 23.20 -28.85 -17.69
C VAL A 393 23.09 -29.21 -19.19
N SER A 394 21.98 -29.85 -19.61
CA SER A 394 21.79 -30.25 -21.00
C SER A 394 21.11 -29.19 -21.87
N ARG A 395 20.79 -28.01 -21.32
CA ARG A 395 20.21 -26.89 -22.09
C ARG A 395 21.30 -26.13 -22.86
N PRO A 396 20.96 -25.52 -24.02
CA PRO A 396 21.87 -24.61 -24.71
C PRO A 396 22.39 -23.50 -23.77
N PHE A 397 23.65 -23.09 -23.95
CA PHE A 397 24.32 -22.13 -23.08
C PHE A 397 23.53 -20.83 -22.87
N TYR A 398 22.92 -20.28 -23.92
CA TYR A 398 22.12 -19.06 -23.85
C TYR A 398 20.89 -19.22 -22.95
N ALA A 399 20.16 -20.33 -23.06
CA ALA A 399 18.96 -20.60 -22.27
C ALA A 399 19.30 -20.85 -20.79
N ARG A 400 20.41 -21.54 -20.51
CA ARG A 400 20.94 -21.73 -19.16
C ARG A 400 21.35 -20.39 -18.55
N SER A 401 22.14 -19.59 -19.28
CA SER A 401 22.64 -18.29 -18.81
C SER A 401 21.49 -17.35 -18.48
N PHE A 402 20.47 -17.29 -19.33
CA PHE A 402 19.28 -16.46 -19.10
C PHE A 402 18.44 -16.93 -17.91
N PHE A 403 18.28 -18.24 -17.71
CA PHE A 403 17.61 -18.79 -16.52
C PHE A 403 18.36 -18.41 -15.24
N VAL A 404 19.68 -18.53 -15.22
CA VAL A 404 20.49 -18.13 -14.06
C VAL A 404 20.39 -16.61 -13.85
N ALA A 405 20.50 -15.80 -14.91
CA ALA A 405 20.37 -14.35 -14.82
C ALA A 405 19.01 -13.91 -14.26
N SER A 406 17.90 -14.52 -14.70
CA SER A 406 16.56 -14.22 -14.17
C SER A 406 16.42 -14.58 -12.69
N ALA A 407 16.95 -15.75 -12.28
CA ALA A 407 16.97 -16.15 -10.88
C ALA A 407 17.84 -15.22 -10.02
N VAL A 408 18.98 -14.76 -10.55
CA VAL A 408 19.88 -13.82 -9.87
C VAL A 408 19.21 -12.46 -9.70
N VAL A 409 18.63 -11.89 -10.77
CA VAL A 409 17.96 -10.58 -10.71
C VAL A 409 16.79 -10.60 -9.74
N VAL A 410 15.94 -11.63 -9.81
CA VAL A 410 14.82 -11.77 -8.86
C VAL A 410 15.31 -12.06 -7.45
N GLY A 411 16.35 -12.88 -7.29
CA GLY A 411 16.95 -13.16 -5.99
C GLY A 411 17.51 -11.91 -5.30
N PHE A 412 18.26 -11.08 -6.04
CA PHE A 412 18.76 -9.79 -5.53
C PHE A 412 17.63 -8.81 -5.23
N PHE A 413 16.61 -8.72 -6.08
CA PHE A 413 15.45 -7.87 -5.81
C PHE A 413 14.73 -8.32 -4.53
N SER A 414 14.37 -9.60 -4.41
CA SER A 414 13.74 -10.18 -3.22
C SER A 414 14.60 -9.99 -1.96
N TRP A 415 15.92 -10.18 -2.07
CA TRP A 415 16.84 -9.94 -0.96
C TRP A 415 16.86 -8.47 -0.53
N SER A 416 16.88 -7.53 -1.49
CA SER A 416 16.85 -6.09 -1.19
C SER A 416 15.59 -5.69 -0.40
N LEU A 417 14.45 -6.32 -0.68
CA LEU A 417 13.20 -6.11 0.04
C LEU A 417 13.25 -6.66 1.47
N ILE A 418 13.81 -7.86 1.67
CA ILE A 418 13.99 -8.45 3.01
C ILE A 418 14.93 -7.58 3.86
N VAL A 419 16.04 -7.12 3.28
CA VAL A 419 17.00 -6.24 3.96
C VAL A 419 16.33 -4.92 4.33
N PHE A 420 15.58 -4.31 3.42
CA PHE A 420 14.87 -3.08 3.70
C PHE A 420 13.82 -3.24 4.79
N ALA A 421 13.02 -4.32 4.74
CA ALA A 421 12.01 -4.60 5.77
C ALA A 421 12.63 -4.75 7.17
N ASN A 422 13.79 -5.41 7.24
CA ASN A 422 14.53 -5.57 8.48
C ASN A 422 15.15 -4.25 8.99
N ALA A 423 15.71 -3.45 8.09
CA ALA A 423 16.21 -2.12 8.42
C ALA A 423 15.08 -1.19 8.90
N TYR A 424 13.92 -1.25 8.26
CA TYR A 424 12.74 -0.48 8.61
C TYR A 424 12.24 -0.80 10.03
N GLY A 425 12.00 -2.07 10.36
CA GLY A 425 11.56 -2.43 11.72
C GLY A 425 12.59 -2.04 12.79
N ASN A 426 13.88 -2.15 12.49
CA ASN A 426 14.93 -1.69 13.40
C ASN A 426 14.92 -0.16 13.59
N ALA A 427 14.76 0.60 12.51
CA ALA A 427 14.66 2.06 12.56
C ALA A 427 13.42 2.52 13.34
N LEU A 428 12.28 1.85 13.13
CA LEU A 428 11.03 2.11 13.84
C LEU A 428 11.20 1.88 15.35
N SER A 429 11.81 0.76 15.76
CA SER A 429 12.09 0.46 17.18
C SER A 429 13.02 1.51 17.84
N GLN A 430 14.00 2.02 17.11
CA GLN A 430 14.91 3.05 17.64
C GLN A 430 14.25 4.42 17.68
N GLN A 431 13.35 4.72 16.75
CA GLN A 431 12.55 5.93 16.79
C GLN A 431 11.62 5.93 17.99
N ASP A 432 10.93 4.83 18.25
CA ASP A 432 10.01 4.68 19.39
C ASP A 432 10.74 4.89 20.72
N LYS A 433 11.87 4.20 20.95
CA LYS A 433 12.71 4.40 22.14
C LYS A 433 13.14 5.86 22.32
N TYR A 434 13.49 6.52 21.22
CA TYR A 434 13.89 7.93 21.25
C TYR A 434 12.70 8.84 21.59
N GLN A 435 11.50 8.55 21.07
CA GLN A 435 10.28 9.27 21.42
C GLN A 435 9.90 9.08 22.88
N THR A 436 9.91 7.84 23.38
CA THR A 436 9.67 7.53 24.80
C THR A 436 10.64 8.32 25.68
N PHE A 437 11.94 8.29 25.39
CA PHE A 437 12.94 9.08 26.12
C PHE A 437 12.59 10.58 26.15
N ARG A 438 12.26 11.17 25.00
CA ARG A 438 11.91 12.60 24.90
C ARG A 438 10.63 12.93 25.67
N LEU A 439 9.63 12.06 25.62
CA LEU A 439 8.36 12.23 26.34
C LEU A 439 8.55 12.07 27.85
N THR A 440 9.38 11.12 28.30
CA THR A 440 9.66 10.94 29.74
C THR A 440 10.29 12.20 30.35
N ILE A 441 11.28 12.80 29.67
CA ILE A 441 11.89 14.06 30.14
C ILE A 441 10.85 15.18 30.15
N LEU A 442 10.06 15.32 29.09
CA LEU A 442 9.00 16.32 29.02
C LEU A 442 8.01 16.19 30.18
N LEU A 443 7.49 14.98 30.42
CA LEU A 443 6.54 14.73 31.50
C LEU A 443 7.14 14.99 32.88
N GLN A 444 8.39 14.60 33.11
CA GLN A 444 9.10 14.89 34.35
C GLN A 444 9.22 16.40 34.59
N ASP A 445 9.61 17.15 33.57
CA ASP A 445 9.70 18.62 33.66
C ASP A 445 8.32 19.24 33.90
N LEU A 446 7.28 18.79 33.18
CA LEU A 446 5.90 19.25 33.35
C LEU A 446 5.39 19.02 34.78
N VAL A 447 5.58 17.83 35.36
CA VAL A 447 5.19 17.55 36.76
C VAL A 447 5.80 18.55 37.73
N ASN A 448 7.04 18.99 37.48
CA ASN A 448 7.77 19.90 38.36
C ASN A 448 7.34 21.36 38.24
N VAL A 449 6.90 21.80 37.05
CA VAL A 449 6.58 23.22 36.79
C VAL A 449 5.10 23.54 36.71
N MET A 450 4.25 22.53 36.51
CA MET A 450 2.82 22.73 36.39
C MET A 450 2.19 23.17 37.73
N PRO A 451 1.26 24.14 37.70
CA PRO A 451 0.56 24.55 38.91
C PRO A 451 -0.28 23.37 39.42
N LYS A 452 -0.12 23.01 40.70
CA LYS A 452 -0.94 21.98 41.36
C LYS A 452 -2.38 22.49 41.49
N GLN A 453 -3.24 22.11 40.55
CA GLN A 453 -4.66 22.49 40.53
C GLN A 453 -5.55 21.28 40.82
N LYS A 454 -6.72 21.49 41.42
CA LYS A 454 -7.71 20.43 41.68
C LYS A 454 -8.40 19.93 40.40
N SER A 455 -8.41 20.71 39.32
CA SER A 455 -8.98 20.36 38.02
C SER A 455 -8.22 21.09 36.91
N TYR A 456 -7.80 20.36 35.87
CA TYR A 456 -7.17 20.91 34.68
C TYR A 456 -8.16 21.12 33.52
N LYS A 457 -9.48 21.03 33.76
CA LYS A 457 -10.50 21.12 32.70
C LYS A 457 -10.43 22.42 31.87
N ASP A 458 -10.09 23.55 32.51
CA ASP A 458 -9.98 24.86 31.84
C ASP A 458 -8.53 25.22 31.47
N TYR A 459 -7.58 24.29 31.67
CA TYR A 459 -6.15 24.51 31.48
C TYR A 459 -5.71 24.08 30.09
N THR A 460 -5.13 25.00 29.32
CA THR A 460 -4.81 24.75 27.91
C THR A 460 -3.37 24.30 27.72
N PHE A 461 -3.13 23.21 27.00
CA PHE A 461 -1.79 22.77 26.58
C PHE A 461 -1.59 23.05 25.09
N ARG A 462 -0.60 23.87 24.75
CA ARG A 462 -0.24 24.19 23.37
C ARG A 462 1.13 23.60 23.04
N ILE A 463 1.19 22.89 21.92
CA ILE A 463 2.41 22.21 21.48
C ILE A 463 2.90 22.88 20.19
N LYS A 464 4.19 23.16 20.12
CA LYS A 464 4.90 23.69 18.95
C LYS A 464 6.05 22.75 18.60
N GLY A 465 6.25 22.55 17.31
CA GLY A 465 7.27 21.63 16.81
C GLY A 465 6.90 20.17 17.08
N TRP A 466 7.89 19.30 16.89
CA TRP A 466 7.73 17.85 16.88
C TRP A 466 8.93 17.20 17.55
N ILE A 467 8.77 15.97 18.00
CA ILE A 467 9.95 15.15 18.33
C ILE A 467 10.78 14.99 17.05
N THR A 468 12.11 14.95 17.14
CA THR A 468 12.97 14.78 15.96
C THR A 468 13.16 13.31 15.59
N ALA A 469 13.75 13.06 14.43
CA ALA A 469 14.26 11.72 14.09
C ALA A 469 15.36 11.31 15.08
N SER A 470 15.40 10.02 15.41
CA SER A 470 16.52 9.42 16.12
C SER A 470 17.77 9.40 15.22
N PRO A 471 18.99 9.42 15.78
CA PRO A 471 20.21 9.33 14.98
C PRO A 471 20.27 8.08 14.09
N VAL A 472 19.64 6.98 14.51
CA VAL A 472 19.57 5.74 13.73
C VAL A 472 18.64 5.88 12.52
N LEU A 473 17.47 6.51 12.71
CA LEU A 473 16.57 6.85 11.61
C LEU A 473 17.27 7.79 10.63
N GLU A 474 17.91 8.85 11.13
CA GLU A 474 18.66 9.79 10.29
C GLU A 474 19.70 9.09 9.43
N ASN A 475 20.48 8.19 10.02
CA ASN A 475 21.48 7.43 9.28
C ASN A 475 20.85 6.52 8.21
N SER A 476 19.76 5.83 8.55
CA SER A 476 19.02 4.96 7.63
C SER A 476 18.41 5.73 6.46
N SER A 477 18.01 6.98 6.69
CA SER A 477 17.36 7.83 5.70
C SER A 477 18.31 8.54 4.74
N LYS A 478 19.61 8.62 5.03
CA LYS A 478 20.60 9.32 4.17
C LYS A 478 20.61 8.85 2.72
N HIS A 479 20.37 7.55 2.51
CA HIS A 479 20.36 6.93 1.19
C HIS A 479 18.99 6.33 0.85
N ASN A 480 18.00 6.46 1.73
CA ASN A 480 16.66 5.92 1.54
C ASN A 480 15.61 6.89 2.08
N PRO A 481 15.22 7.90 1.28
CA PRO A 481 14.30 8.95 1.70
C PRO A 481 12.96 8.42 2.22
N LEU A 482 12.45 7.33 1.61
CA LEU A 482 11.22 6.66 2.03
C LEU A 482 11.21 6.27 3.51
N MET A 483 12.36 6.00 4.12
CA MET A 483 12.45 5.64 5.53
C MET A 483 11.82 6.72 6.44
N LYS A 484 11.95 8.02 6.11
CA LYS A 484 11.30 9.10 6.89
C LYS A 484 9.80 9.21 6.63
N ARG A 485 9.33 8.75 5.47
CA ARG A 485 7.89 8.66 5.19
C ARG A 485 7.25 7.46 5.89
N LEU A 486 7.99 6.38 6.11
CA LEU A 486 7.51 5.16 6.78
C LEU A 486 7.69 5.16 8.30
N VAL A 487 8.76 5.76 8.82
CA VAL A 487 8.99 5.85 10.27
C VAL A 487 8.43 7.19 10.73
N LYS A 488 7.18 7.17 11.20
CA LYS A 488 6.54 8.40 11.66
C LYS A 488 7.12 8.85 12.98
N ILE A 489 7.53 10.11 12.97
CA ILE A 489 7.85 10.84 14.18
C ILE A 489 6.56 11.56 14.58
N THR A 490 5.90 11.14 15.67
CA THR A 490 4.72 11.73 16.32
C THR A 490 4.14 12.87 15.49
N ASP A 491 3.44 12.51 14.40
CA ASP A 491 3.36 13.32 13.17
C ASP A 491 2.32 14.44 13.24
N GLY A 492 1.81 14.69 14.45
CA GLY A 492 0.78 15.64 14.80
C GLY A 492 0.81 15.96 16.30
N LYS A 493 0.35 17.16 16.66
CA LYS A 493 0.17 17.58 18.06
C LYS A 493 -0.82 16.67 18.80
N TYR A 494 -1.78 16.12 18.06
CA TYR A 494 -2.70 15.09 18.56
C TYR A 494 -1.95 13.89 19.13
N TRP A 495 -1.03 13.30 18.38
CA TRP A 495 -0.29 12.11 18.82
C TRP A 495 0.60 12.36 20.02
N VAL A 496 1.16 13.57 20.17
CA VAL A 496 1.88 13.92 21.40
C VAL A 496 0.94 13.92 22.60
N ARG A 497 -0.28 14.47 22.48
CA ARG A 497 -1.28 14.42 23.56
C ARG A 497 -1.72 12.99 23.86
N THR A 498 -1.95 12.18 22.83
CA THR A 498 -2.30 10.77 22.98
C THR A 498 -1.18 10.02 23.70
N ALA A 499 0.08 10.28 23.36
CA ALA A 499 1.22 9.69 24.05
C ALA A 499 1.33 10.17 25.50
N MET A 500 1.05 11.45 25.79
CA MET A 500 0.99 11.96 27.16
C MET A 500 -0.09 11.23 27.98
N LYS A 501 -1.30 11.07 27.42
CA LYS A 501 -2.39 10.29 28.04
C LYS A 501 -2.02 8.83 28.27
N HIS A 502 -1.30 8.21 27.34
CA HIS A 502 -0.77 6.85 27.48
C HIS A 502 0.12 6.72 28.74
N TYR A 503 0.88 7.75 29.10
CA TYR A 503 1.67 7.82 30.34
C TYR A 503 0.90 8.36 31.56
N GLY A 504 -0.44 8.44 31.49
CA GLY A 504 -1.30 8.88 32.59
C GLY A 504 -1.42 10.39 32.75
N TRP A 505 -1.01 11.18 31.76
CA TRP A 505 -1.17 12.64 31.81
C TRP A 505 -2.54 13.07 31.25
N GLY A 506 -3.45 13.40 32.16
CA GLY A 506 -4.81 13.86 31.86
C GLY A 506 -5.80 12.72 31.69
N ASP A 507 -7.07 13.08 31.51
CA ASP A 507 -8.14 12.10 31.38
C ASP A 507 -8.11 11.43 29.99
N VAL A 508 -8.31 10.11 29.99
CA VAL A 508 -8.52 9.32 28.78
C VAL A 508 -10.02 9.41 28.44
N PRO A 509 -10.39 9.91 27.25
CA PRO A 509 -11.79 9.94 26.85
C PRO A 509 -12.31 8.53 26.62
N GLU A 510 -13.60 8.29 26.85
CA GLU A 510 -14.22 6.97 26.61
C GLU A 510 -14.36 6.67 25.11
N GLU A 511 -14.42 7.71 24.27
CA GLU A 511 -14.58 7.63 22.82
C GLU A 511 -13.56 8.52 22.09
N GLN A 512 -13.33 8.22 20.81
CA GLN A 512 -12.51 9.08 19.97
C GLN A 512 -13.25 10.39 19.64
N PRO A 513 -12.61 11.55 19.73
CA PRO A 513 -13.24 12.81 19.33
C PRO A 513 -13.52 12.86 17.82
N ASP A 514 -14.75 13.23 17.45
CA ASP A 514 -15.19 13.42 16.05
C ASP A 514 -14.34 14.43 15.27
N VAL A 515 -13.75 15.40 15.98
CA VAL A 515 -12.82 16.37 15.41
C VAL A 515 -11.49 16.24 16.12
N VAL A 516 -10.54 15.61 15.44
CA VAL A 516 -9.13 15.65 15.84
C VAL A 516 -8.65 17.08 15.62
N VAL A 517 -8.34 17.80 16.70
CA VAL A 517 -7.75 19.15 16.64
C VAL A 517 -6.28 19.02 16.21
N ASP A 518 -6.06 18.55 14.98
CA ASP A 518 -4.74 18.54 14.34
C ASP A 518 -4.29 19.97 13.99
N ALA A 519 -5.26 20.86 13.77
CA ALA A 519 -5.06 22.26 13.43
C ALA A 519 -5.13 23.19 14.66
N GLU A 520 -4.29 22.93 15.67
CA GLU A 520 -3.86 24.08 16.49
C GLU A 520 -2.80 24.84 15.70
N ASP A 521 -3.26 25.81 14.93
CA ASP A 521 -2.38 26.78 14.30
C ASP A 521 -1.62 27.55 15.38
N PHE A 522 -0.30 27.60 15.25
CA PHE A 522 0.53 28.39 16.14
C PHE A 522 0.21 29.89 15.99
N GLU A 523 -0.20 30.35 14.80
CA GLU A 523 -0.62 31.73 14.59
C GLU A 523 -1.92 32.05 15.35
N LYS A 524 -2.83 31.07 15.51
CA LYS A 524 -4.01 31.20 16.40
C LYS A 524 -3.66 31.32 17.89
N LEU A 525 -2.39 31.14 18.31
CA LEU A 525 -1.95 31.53 19.66
C LEU A 525 -2.12 33.04 19.88
N ALA A 526 -1.93 33.86 18.85
CA ALA A 526 -2.13 35.31 18.95
C ALA A 526 -3.60 35.64 19.25
N GLU A 527 -4.52 34.82 18.73
CA GLU A 527 -5.97 35.00 18.86
C GLU A 527 -6.53 34.48 20.20
N ASN A 528 -5.84 33.54 20.88
CA ASN A 528 -6.29 33.04 22.18
C ASN A 528 -5.62 33.82 23.33
N PRO A 529 -6.35 34.71 24.01
CA PRO A 529 -5.76 35.58 25.02
C PRO A 529 -5.18 34.83 26.23
N LYS A 530 -5.61 33.58 26.49
CA LYS A 530 -5.11 32.73 27.58
C LYS A 530 -3.73 32.14 27.30
N CYS A 531 -3.33 32.04 26.03
CA CYS A 531 -2.07 31.43 25.60
C CYS A 531 -1.16 32.39 24.81
N ASN A 532 -1.60 33.62 24.55
CA ASN A 532 -0.76 34.66 23.97
C ASN A 532 0.18 35.23 25.05
N PRO A 533 1.52 35.13 24.92
CA PRO A 533 2.46 35.65 25.92
C PRO A 533 2.24 37.12 26.30
N ALA A 534 1.67 37.93 25.40
CA ALA A 534 1.38 39.34 25.65
C ALA A 534 0.16 39.57 26.57
N THR A 535 -0.79 38.63 26.60
CA THR A 535 -2.08 38.78 27.32
C THR A 535 -2.36 37.68 28.34
N ALA A 536 -1.59 36.59 28.34
CA ALA A 536 -1.79 35.41 29.18
C ALA A 536 -1.44 35.63 30.67
N GLY A 537 -0.99 36.83 31.04
CA GLY A 537 -0.55 37.18 32.38
C GLY A 537 0.94 36.89 32.62
N ARG A 538 1.37 36.93 33.89
CA ARG A 538 2.78 36.75 34.27
C ARG A 538 3.21 35.30 34.13
N LEU A 539 4.33 35.08 33.45
CA LEU A 539 5.02 33.78 33.36
C LEU A 539 5.30 33.23 34.78
N LYS A 540 4.78 32.03 35.08
CA LYS A 540 4.89 31.37 36.38
C LYS A 540 6.13 30.49 36.51
N ALA A 541 6.46 29.76 35.45
CA ALA A 541 7.63 28.90 35.40
C ALA A 541 8.12 28.77 33.95
N ARG A 542 9.43 28.52 33.81
CA ARG A 542 10.09 28.28 32.52
C ARG A 542 11.10 27.17 32.67
N VAL A 543 11.05 26.19 31.76
CA VAL A 543 12.10 25.17 31.59
C VAL A 543 12.66 25.33 30.20
N ASP A 544 13.97 25.49 30.10
CA ASP A 544 14.65 25.70 28.83
C ASP A 544 15.87 24.77 28.78
N ASN A 545 15.73 23.63 28.10
CA ASN A 545 16.79 22.64 27.97
C ASN A 545 17.09 22.35 26.48
N ILE A 546 17.96 21.37 26.19
CA ILE A 546 18.34 21.04 24.81
C ILE A 546 17.22 20.37 24.00
N PHE A 547 16.20 19.82 24.67
CA PHE A 547 15.12 19.04 24.07
C PHE A 547 13.84 19.85 23.89
N HIS A 548 13.50 20.74 24.82
CA HIS A 548 12.27 21.52 24.77
C HIS A 548 12.36 22.80 25.58
N LEU A 549 11.44 23.71 25.26
CA LEU A 549 11.09 24.89 26.04
C LEU A 549 9.67 24.69 26.58
N ILE A 550 9.48 24.91 27.87
CA ILE A 550 8.17 24.92 28.54
C ILE A 550 7.98 26.29 29.15
N GLU A 551 6.88 26.96 28.80
CA GLU A 551 6.44 28.20 29.42
C GLU A 551 5.07 28.01 30.06
N VAL A 552 5.00 28.26 31.37
CA VAL A 552 3.78 28.05 32.17
C VAL A 552 3.17 29.40 32.51
N TYR A 553 1.95 29.62 32.05
CA TYR A 553 1.10 30.77 32.34
C TYR A 553 -0.06 30.36 33.27
N PRO A 554 -0.80 31.31 33.85
CA PRO A 554 -1.94 31.05 34.72
C PRO A 554 -2.95 30.00 34.21
N GLU A 555 -3.31 30.05 32.93
CA GLU A 555 -4.34 29.20 32.31
C GLU A 555 -3.83 28.41 31.09
N CYS A 556 -2.52 28.46 30.81
CA CYS A 556 -1.94 27.84 29.63
C CYS A 556 -0.50 27.38 29.85
N THR A 557 -0.13 26.23 29.28
CA THR A 557 1.27 25.81 29.12
C THR A 557 1.60 25.69 27.65
N ILE A 558 2.69 26.35 27.25
CA ILE A 558 3.27 26.27 25.91
C ILE A 558 4.46 25.33 25.97
N ILE A 559 4.47 24.31 25.11
CA ILE A 559 5.55 23.33 24.96
C ILE A 559 6.11 23.49 23.55
N GLU A 560 7.38 23.83 23.42
CA GLU A 560 8.10 23.89 22.15
C GLU A 560 9.18 22.82 22.11
N PHE A 561 9.04 21.85 21.22
CA PHE A 561 10.09 20.87 20.96
C PHE A 561 11.22 21.51 20.17
N LYS A 562 12.45 21.31 20.64
CA LYS A 562 13.66 21.77 19.96
C LYS A 562 14.23 20.70 19.05
N GLY A 563 14.71 21.14 17.90
CA GLY A 563 15.29 20.31 16.86
C GLY A 563 15.14 20.94 15.48
N LYS A 564 15.70 20.29 14.46
CA LYS A 564 15.36 20.65 13.06
C LYS A 564 13.91 20.28 12.79
N ASP A 565 13.23 21.11 11.99
CA ASP A 565 11.83 20.91 11.60
C ASP A 565 11.59 19.55 10.95
N LYS A 566 10.29 19.16 10.92
CA LYS A 566 9.77 17.99 10.22
C LYS A 566 10.41 17.95 8.83
N TYR A 567 11.20 16.92 8.53
CA TYR A 567 11.82 16.74 7.21
C TYR A 567 10.71 16.77 6.16
N PRO A 568 10.55 17.86 5.39
CA PRO A 568 9.55 17.86 4.35
C PRO A 568 10.11 16.95 3.26
N HIS A 569 9.25 16.12 2.68
CA HIS A 569 9.72 15.25 1.61
C HIS A 569 10.21 16.11 0.45
N ALA A 570 11.28 15.73 -0.26
CA ALA A 570 11.83 16.58 -1.32
C ALA A 570 10.78 16.97 -2.39
N PHE A 571 9.82 16.07 -2.65
CA PHE A 571 8.69 16.36 -3.53
C PHE A 571 7.65 17.30 -2.90
N GLU A 572 7.38 17.19 -1.59
CA GLU A 572 6.51 18.14 -0.87
C GLU A 572 7.14 19.54 -0.81
N GLU A 573 8.46 19.64 -0.58
CA GLU A 573 9.17 20.92 -0.64
C GLU A 573 9.04 21.57 -2.02
N GLU A 574 9.21 20.79 -3.08
CA GLU A 574 9.07 21.27 -4.45
C GLU A 574 7.63 21.73 -4.73
N LEU A 575 6.63 20.97 -4.28
CA LEU A 575 5.23 21.34 -4.44
C LEU A 575 4.90 22.64 -3.69
N MET A 576 5.36 22.77 -2.44
CA MET A 576 5.19 23.97 -1.62
C MET A 576 5.86 25.19 -2.25
N ARG A 577 7.09 25.04 -2.80
CA ARG A 577 7.77 26.11 -3.53
C ARG A 577 6.99 26.53 -4.77
N GLN A 578 6.48 25.57 -5.55
CA GLN A 578 5.67 25.85 -6.74
C GLN A 578 4.34 26.53 -6.38
N GLU A 579 3.71 26.16 -5.27
CA GLU A 579 2.50 26.83 -4.75
C GLU A 579 2.80 28.25 -4.26
N GLU A 580 3.91 28.45 -3.53
CA GLU A 580 4.35 29.78 -3.11
C GLU A 580 4.68 30.67 -4.32
N GLU A 581 5.33 30.13 -5.35
CA GLU A 581 5.61 30.84 -6.59
C GLU A 581 4.33 31.19 -7.34
N LYS A 582 3.37 30.27 -7.45
CA LYS A 582 2.04 30.56 -8.02
C LYS A 582 1.30 31.64 -7.24
N MET A 583 1.27 31.56 -5.91
CA MET A 583 0.64 32.59 -5.08
C MET A 583 1.33 33.95 -5.24
N LYS A 584 2.66 33.97 -5.38
CA LYS A 584 3.41 35.20 -5.69
C LYS A 584 3.08 35.73 -7.07
N GLU A 585 2.96 34.87 -8.08
CA GLU A 585 2.56 35.25 -9.44
C GLU A 585 1.12 35.75 -9.54
N GLU A 586 0.18 35.13 -8.80
CA GLU A 586 -1.21 35.56 -8.69
C GLU A 586 -1.32 36.91 -7.99
N LYS A 587 -0.65 37.09 -6.84
CA LYS A 587 -0.55 38.40 -6.17
C LYS A 587 0.03 39.46 -7.11
N MET A 588 1.11 39.16 -7.84
CA MET A 588 1.67 40.08 -8.83
C MET A 588 0.73 40.35 -10.02
N ARG A 589 -0.15 39.40 -10.39
CA ARG A 589 -1.18 39.60 -11.43
C ARG A 589 -2.32 40.47 -10.94
N GLU A 590 -2.72 40.37 -9.67
CA GLU A 590 -3.77 41.18 -9.06
C GLU A 590 -3.29 42.61 -8.74
N GLU A 591 -2.02 42.79 -8.40
CA GLU A 591 -1.41 44.11 -8.14
C GLU A 591 -1.13 44.91 -9.42
N LYS A 592 -0.92 44.25 -10.57
CA LYS A 592 -0.65 44.92 -11.87
C LYS A 592 -1.78 45.83 -12.38
N PRO A 593 -3.07 45.43 -12.31
CA PRO A 593 -4.21 46.31 -12.58
C PRO A 593 -4.30 47.48 -11.60
N GLN A 594 -4.15 47.23 -10.29
CA GLN A 594 -4.25 48.26 -9.26
C GLN A 594 -3.16 49.33 -9.40
N ALA A 595 -1.93 48.94 -9.73
CA ALA A 595 -0.84 49.88 -10.01
C ALA A 595 -1.04 50.68 -11.33
N ARG A 596 -1.75 50.12 -12.32
CA ARG A 596 -2.11 50.81 -13.57
C ARG A 596 -3.27 51.80 -13.37
N GLU A 597 -4.24 51.46 -12.53
CA GLU A 597 -5.34 52.36 -12.16
C GLU A 597 -4.83 53.52 -11.28
N LEU A 598 -3.93 53.27 -10.33
CA LEU A 598 -3.31 54.32 -9.52
C LEU A 598 -2.44 55.29 -10.35
N LYS A 599 -1.84 54.80 -11.44
CA LYS A 599 -1.09 55.64 -12.40
C LYS A 599 -2.00 56.43 -13.33
N ARG A 600 -3.17 55.90 -13.71
CA ARG A 600 -4.18 56.64 -14.50
C ARG A 600 -4.91 57.71 -13.68
N ALA A 601 -5.05 57.52 -12.37
CA ALA A 601 -5.61 58.52 -11.47
C ALA A 601 -4.65 59.69 -11.12
N LYS A 602 -3.39 59.63 -11.58
CA LYS A 602 -2.36 60.65 -11.35
C LYS A 602 -1.95 61.41 -12.62
N VAL A 603 -2.66 61.22 -13.74
CA VAL A 603 -2.46 61.96 -15.01
C VAL A 603 -3.63 62.90 -15.24
#